data_AF-A0A822E057-F1
#
_entry.id   AF-A0A822E057-F1
#
_cell.length_a   1.000
_cell.length_b   1.000
_cell.length_c   1.000
_cell.angle_alpha   90.00
_cell.angle_beta   90.00
_cell.angle_gamma   90.00
#
_symmetry.space_group_name_H-M   'P 1'
#
loop_
_entity.id
_entity.type
_entity.pdbx_description
1 polymer ?
#
loop_
_entity_poly.entity_id
_entity_poly.type
_entity_poly.pdbx_seq_one_letter_code
_entity_poly.pdbx_strand_id
1 'polypeptide(L)'
;MGCLFSFFSYFFGPSDHSDIIEQPPPRPVYSWERADRIAIKKEDFILDKLKDQTIFRLPGSVNGQQFIIQNCENCTVYVFDHTGQVQIDDCINCKIFIGPVHGSIFIRDSINCVLATICQQFRTRDCRDTYVYLSCISQPIIESSHNIKFGCLTFNYQQLADQYKSADISPWNNNWGHIHDFTTIPDGKNYSLLDKDENIFKHLPVPTDPSCSHLNIKDDIDTSVTPYTYGEIYRNRTEEVRFNQFHYE
;
A
#
# COMPACT_ATOMS: atom_id res chain seq x y z
N MET A 1 -14.11 -12.31 75.43
CA MET A 1 -13.47 -11.09 75.97
C MET A 1 -13.47 -10.02 74.88
N GLY A 2 -13.80 -8.78 75.23
CA GLY A 2 -13.43 -7.60 74.42
C GLY A 2 -14.45 -7.13 73.38
N CYS A 3 -15.63 -6.74 73.84
CA CYS A 3 -16.49 -5.78 73.16
C CYS A 3 -15.91 -4.37 73.37
N LEU A 4 -15.88 -3.52 72.36
CA LEU A 4 -15.72 -2.06 72.50
C LEU A 4 -16.58 -1.39 71.42
N PHE A 5 -17.88 -1.26 71.72
CA PHE A 5 -18.70 -0.20 71.18
C PHE A 5 -18.41 1.08 71.98
N SER A 6 -18.21 2.19 71.29
CA SER A 6 -18.46 3.50 71.89
C SER A 6 -19.57 4.19 71.10
N PHE A 7 -20.54 4.64 71.87
CA PHE A 7 -21.75 5.38 71.49
C PHE A 7 -21.40 6.63 70.68
N PHE A 8 -22.26 7.02 69.74
CA PHE A 8 -22.96 8.30 69.80
C PHE A 8 -24.10 8.35 68.78
N SER A 9 -25.07 9.20 69.10
CA SER A 9 -26.46 9.20 68.72
C SER A 9 -26.79 10.14 67.56
N TYR A 10 -28.03 10.02 67.07
CA TYR A 10 -28.80 10.94 66.22
C TYR A 10 -28.34 11.12 64.76
N PHE A 11 -29.18 10.72 63.80
CA PHE A 11 -30.18 11.61 63.18
C PHE A 11 -30.99 10.79 62.15
N PHE A 12 -32.30 10.69 62.34
CA PHE A 12 -33.21 10.34 61.26
C PHE A 12 -33.28 11.54 60.32
N GLY A 13 -32.64 11.45 59.16
CA GLY A 13 -32.86 12.31 58.01
C GLY A 13 -33.62 11.53 56.92
N PRO A 14 -34.53 12.16 56.15
CA PRO A 14 -35.27 11.46 55.10
C PRO A 14 -34.31 10.98 54.02
N SER A 15 -34.50 9.75 53.53
CA SER A 15 -33.84 9.25 52.34
C SER A 15 -34.25 10.09 51.14
N ASP A 16 -33.38 10.99 50.71
CA ASP A 16 -33.50 11.75 49.49
C ASP A 16 -33.24 10.80 48.30
N HIS A 17 -34.30 10.11 47.88
CA HIS A 17 -34.33 9.39 46.61
C HIS A 17 -34.32 10.42 45.48
N SER A 18 -33.15 10.99 45.21
CA SER A 18 -32.90 11.64 43.94
C SER A 18 -32.81 10.55 42.88
N ASP A 19 -33.86 10.44 42.07
CA ASP A 19 -33.87 9.61 40.88
C ASP A 19 -32.67 9.99 40.01
N ILE A 20 -31.69 9.10 39.91
CA ILE A 20 -30.65 9.18 38.88
C ILE A 20 -31.38 8.93 37.57
N ILE A 21 -31.73 10.01 36.86
CA ILE A 21 -32.24 9.93 35.50
C ILE A 21 -31.08 9.44 34.63
N GLU A 22 -31.01 8.13 34.42
CA GLU A 22 -30.18 7.53 33.38
C GLU A 22 -30.59 8.16 32.05
N GLN A 23 -29.73 9.01 31.48
CA GLN A 23 -29.97 9.49 30.13
C GLN A 23 -29.93 8.27 29.21
N PRO A 24 -30.93 8.09 28.33
CA PRO A 24 -30.92 7.00 27.38
C PRO A 24 -29.64 7.07 26.54
N PRO A 25 -29.05 5.92 26.20
CA PRO A 25 -27.82 5.89 25.43
C PRO A 25 -27.98 6.73 24.17
N PRO A 26 -26.96 7.52 23.78
CA PRO A 26 -27.03 8.34 22.59
C PRO A 26 -27.40 7.45 21.40
N ARG A 27 -28.38 7.92 20.60
CA ARG A 27 -28.86 7.19 19.44
C ARG A 27 -27.69 6.81 18.52
N PRO A 28 -27.66 5.58 17.97
CA PRO A 28 -26.67 5.24 16.97
C PRO A 28 -26.82 6.20 15.79
N VAL A 29 -25.79 7.00 15.54
CA VAL A 29 -25.76 7.92 14.39
C VAL A 29 -25.47 7.08 13.16
N TYR A 30 -26.46 6.96 12.28
CA TYR A 30 -26.30 6.24 11.04
C TYR A 30 -25.29 6.92 10.14
N SER A 31 -24.60 6.12 9.33
CA SER A 31 -23.51 6.63 8.51
C SER A 31 -23.96 7.78 7.58
N TRP A 32 -25.21 7.80 7.12
CA TRP A 32 -25.77 8.86 6.26
C TRP A 32 -26.15 10.16 6.99
N GLU A 33 -26.12 10.19 8.33
CA GLU A 33 -26.44 11.39 9.13
C GLU A 33 -25.19 12.21 9.51
N ARG A 34 -23.99 11.72 9.18
CA ARG A 34 -22.72 12.42 9.41
C ARG A 34 -22.49 13.47 8.32
N ALA A 35 -22.82 14.72 8.64
CA ALA A 35 -22.61 15.90 7.78
C ALA A 35 -21.11 16.22 7.54
N ASP A 36 -20.22 15.60 8.32
CA ASP A 36 -18.77 15.65 8.30
C ASP A 36 -18.12 14.70 7.28
N ARG A 37 -18.91 13.88 6.56
CA ARG A 37 -18.40 13.21 5.37
C ARG A 37 -18.19 14.25 4.26
N ILE A 38 -16.93 14.61 4.02
CA ILE A 38 -16.49 15.09 2.71
C ILE A 38 -17.15 14.16 1.70
N ALA A 39 -17.96 14.70 0.79
CA ALA A 39 -18.67 13.91 -0.20
C ALA A 39 -17.63 13.24 -1.11
N ILE A 40 -17.23 12.02 -0.75
CA ILE A 40 -16.29 11.19 -1.50
C ILE A 40 -16.95 10.90 -2.85
N LYS A 41 -16.45 11.52 -3.90
CA LYS A 41 -16.95 11.32 -5.25
C LYS A 41 -16.24 10.12 -5.85
N LYS A 42 -16.98 9.27 -6.54
CA LYS A 42 -16.41 8.09 -7.21
C LYS A 42 -15.31 8.50 -8.19
N GLU A 43 -15.46 9.67 -8.79
CA GLU A 43 -14.53 10.28 -9.74
C GLU A 43 -13.16 10.59 -9.12
N ASP A 44 -13.06 10.73 -7.79
CA ASP A 44 -11.80 11.05 -7.12
C ASP A 44 -10.81 9.86 -7.15
N PHE A 45 -11.32 8.63 -7.33
CA PHE A 45 -10.55 7.38 -7.35
C PHE A 45 -10.48 6.70 -8.72
N ILE A 46 -10.95 7.39 -9.77
CA ILE A 46 -10.90 6.89 -11.14
C ILE A 46 -10.16 7.91 -11.99
N LEU A 47 -9.02 7.49 -12.53
CA LEU A 47 -8.30 8.23 -13.57
C LEU A 47 -8.64 7.59 -14.91
N ASP A 48 -9.48 8.25 -15.71
CA ASP A 48 -9.93 7.75 -17.01
C ASP A 48 -9.59 8.74 -18.13
N LYS A 49 -9.05 8.22 -19.24
CA LYS A 49 -8.83 8.98 -20.50
C LYS A 49 -7.93 10.20 -20.35
N LEU A 50 -6.96 10.14 -19.44
CA LEU A 50 -5.99 11.21 -19.26
C LEU A 50 -4.86 11.08 -20.28
N LYS A 51 -4.38 12.21 -20.78
CA LYS A 51 -3.23 12.29 -21.67
C LYS A 51 -2.26 13.37 -21.22
N ASP A 52 -0.96 13.09 -21.32
CA ASP A 52 0.14 14.04 -21.09
C ASP A 52 0.03 14.80 -19.76
N GLN A 53 -0.38 14.09 -18.71
CA GLN A 53 -0.65 14.67 -17.38
C GLN A 53 0.16 14.03 -16.28
N THR A 54 0.51 14.83 -15.28
CA THR A 54 1.05 14.36 -14.00
C THR A 54 0.01 14.54 -12.91
N ILE A 55 -0.34 13.45 -12.23
CA ILE A 55 -1.42 13.40 -11.23
C ILE A 55 -0.84 12.98 -9.88
N PHE A 56 -1.30 13.64 -8.82
CA PHE A 56 -0.94 13.34 -7.45
C PHE A 56 -2.18 13.01 -6.60
N ARG A 57 -2.03 12.02 -5.73
CA ARG A 57 -2.90 11.75 -4.57
C ARG A 57 -2.00 11.74 -3.34
N LEU A 58 -2.21 12.72 -2.46
CA LEU A 58 -1.39 12.92 -1.26
C LEU A 58 -1.85 11.99 -0.12
N PRO A 59 -1.05 11.81 0.94
CA PRO A 59 -1.45 11.00 2.10
C PRO A 59 -2.81 11.41 2.66
N GLY A 60 -3.67 10.43 2.92
CA GLY A 60 -5.03 10.60 3.44
C GLY A 60 -6.10 10.91 2.37
N SER A 61 -5.72 11.10 1.11
CA SER A 61 -6.68 11.40 0.03
C SER A 61 -7.39 10.17 -0.55
N VAL A 62 -6.83 8.97 -0.42
CA VAL A 62 -7.44 7.71 -0.90
C VAL A 62 -7.93 6.86 0.26
N ASN A 63 -7.18 6.81 1.36
CA ASN A 63 -7.59 6.24 2.64
C ASN A 63 -8.22 4.82 2.52
N GLY A 64 -7.53 3.93 1.81
CA GLY A 64 -7.91 2.52 1.67
C GLY A 64 -9.03 2.26 0.66
N GLN A 65 -9.51 3.26 -0.08
CA GLN A 65 -10.49 3.05 -1.14
C GLN A 65 -9.88 2.30 -2.34
N GLN A 66 -10.75 1.69 -3.16
CA GLN A 66 -10.37 1.12 -4.44
C GLN A 66 -9.96 2.25 -5.40
N PHE A 67 -8.92 2.02 -6.21
CA PHE A 67 -8.41 2.97 -7.19
C PHE A 67 -8.35 2.36 -8.59
N ILE A 68 -8.74 3.12 -9.61
CA ILE A 68 -8.78 2.67 -11.00
C ILE A 68 -8.02 3.67 -11.87
N ILE A 69 -7.12 3.16 -12.71
CA ILE A 69 -6.42 3.93 -13.73
C ILE A 69 -6.69 3.24 -15.06
N GLN A 70 -7.32 3.93 -16.00
CA GLN A 70 -7.70 3.31 -17.26
C GLN A 70 -7.60 4.27 -18.45
N ASN A 71 -7.33 3.73 -19.64
CA ASN A 71 -7.29 4.49 -20.89
C ASN A 71 -6.34 5.70 -20.87
N CYS A 72 -5.24 5.64 -20.12
CA CYS A 72 -4.33 6.76 -19.93
C CYS A 72 -3.10 6.67 -20.86
N GLU A 73 -2.65 7.79 -21.41
CA GLU A 73 -1.50 7.86 -22.33
C GLU A 73 -0.48 8.92 -21.89
N ASN A 74 0.81 8.56 -21.86
CA ASN A 74 1.91 9.46 -21.46
C ASN A 74 1.69 10.14 -20.09
N CYS A 75 1.00 9.46 -19.17
CA CYS A 75 0.68 10.03 -17.86
C CYS A 75 1.69 9.59 -16.80
N THR A 76 1.93 10.46 -15.82
CA THR A 76 2.67 10.13 -14.60
C THR A 76 1.73 10.22 -13.41
N VAL A 77 1.55 9.14 -12.66
CA VAL A 77 0.60 9.06 -11.54
C VAL A 77 1.35 8.72 -10.26
N TYR A 78 1.15 9.51 -9.22
CA TYR A 78 1.64 9.21 -7.87
C TYR A 78 0.49 9.13 -6.89
N VAL A 79 0.32 7.97 -6.26
CA VAL A 79 -0.61 7.76 -5.16
C VAL A 79 0.19 7.50 -3.89
N PHE A 80 0.43 8.57 -3.11
CA PHE A 80 1.13 8.54 -1.83
C PHE A 80 0.20 8.19 -0.66
N ASP A 81 -0.63 7.17 -0.86
CA ASP A 81 -1.57 6.70 0.16
C ASP A 81 -1.78 5.19 0.03
N HIS A 82 -2.31 4.60 1.10
CA HIS A 82 -2.76 3.22 1.06
C HIS A 82 -4.08 3.09 0.31
N THR A 83 -4.25 1.95 -0.37
CA THR A 83 -5.42 1.67 -1.21
C THR A 83 -5.95 0.27 -0.95
N GLY A 84 -7.21 0.03 -1.33
CA GLY A 84 -7.86 -1.27 -1.18
C GLY A 84 -7.44 -2.23 -2.29
N GLN A 85 -7.99 -2.05 -3.49
CA GLN A 85 -7.62 -2.78 -4.70
C GLN A 85 -7.28 -1.77 -5.79
N VAL A 86 -6.36 -2.12 -6.68
CA VAL A 86 -5.99 -1.28 -7.81
C VAL A 86 -6.17 -2.03 -9.13
N GLN A 87 -6.81 -1.36 -10.09
CA GLN A 87 -6.89 -1.81 -11.48
C GLN A 87 -6.21 -0.79 -12.39
N ILE A 88 -5.35 -1.27 -13.29
CA ILE A 88 -4.63 -0.47 -14.28
C ILE A 88 -4.88 -1.08 -15.65
N ASP A 89 -5.67 -0.42 -16.49
CA ASP A 89 -6.14 -0.98 -17.76
C ASP A 89 -5.82 -0.05 -18.94
N ASP A 90 -5.46 -0.62 -20.09
CA ASP A 90 -5.33 0.14 -21.35
C ASP A 90 -4.43 1.39 -21.23
N CYS A 91 -3.31 1.27 -20.51
CA CYS A 91 -2.38 2.36 -20.27
C CYS A 91 -1.15 2.27 -21.18
N ILE A 92 -0.75 3.38 -21.79
CA ILE A 92 0.37 3.45 -22.73
C ILE A 92 1.36 4.53 -22.30
N ASN A 93 2.64 4.19 -22.21
CA ASN A 93 3.71 5.11 -21.80
C ASN A 93 3.49 5.75 -20.42
N CYS A 94 2.79 5.05 -19.51
CA CYS A 94 2.44 5.58 -18.20
C CYS A 94 3.48 5.21 -17.14
N LYS A 95 3.70 6.12 -16.19
CA LYS A 95 4.63 5.93 -15.06
C LYS A 95 3.87 6.10 -13.76
N ILE A 96 3.79 5.04 -12.96
CA ILE A 96 2.80 4.93 -11.90
C ILE A 96 3.50 4.51 -10.62
N PHE A 97 3.31 5.29 -9.56
CA PHE A 97 3.64 4.93 -8.19
C PHE A 97 2.35 4.78 -7.39
N ILE A 98 2.22 3.70 -6.62
CA ILE A 98 1.12 3.48 -5.69
C ILE A 98 1.69 3.01 -4.37
N GLY A 99 1.20 3.62 -3.28
CA GLY A 99 1.49 3.19 -1.92
C GLY A 99 0.97 1.77 -1.60
N PRO A 100 1.00 1.38 -0.33
CA PRO A 100 0.55 0.06 0.11
C PRO A 100 -0.88 -0.30 -0.33
N VAL A 101 -1.02 -1.39 -1.07
CA VAL A 101 -2.30 -1.93 -1.55
C VAL A 101 -2.69 -3.13 -0.69
N HIS A 102 -3.69 -3.00 0.19
CA HIS A 102 -4.15 -4.10 1.03
C HIS A 102 -4.54 -5.34 0.20
N GLY A 103 -5.10 -5.16 -0.99
CA GLY A 103 -5.54 -6.24 -1.85
C GLY A 103 -4.58 -6.55 -3.00
N SER A 104 -5.18 -6.67 -4.17
CA SER A 104 -4.47 -6.92 -5.41
C SER A 104 -4.22 -5.64 -6.18
N ILE A 105 -3.11 -5.63 -6.90
CA ILE A 105 -2.92 -4.79 -8.07
C ILE A 105 -3.01 -5.67 -9.32
N PHE A 106 -3.83 -5.25 -10.28
CA PHE A 106 -3.97 -5.94 -11.55
C PHE A 106 -3.73 -4.94 -12.68
N ILE A 107 -2.65 -5.14 -13.43
CA ILE A 107 -2.35 -4.39 -14.65
C ILE A 107 -2.67 -5.23 -15.90
N ARG A 108 -3.44 -4.66 -16.81
CA ARG A 108 -3.93 -5.32 -18.03
C ARG A 108 -3.76 -4.45 -19.26
N ASP A 109 -3.57 -5.08 -20.40
CA ASP A 109 -3.63 -4.44 -21.73
C ASP A 109 -2.76 -3.16 -21.84
N SER A 110 -1.62 -3.14 -21.15
CA SER A 110 -0.80 -1.94 -20.96
C SER A 110 0.59 -2.09 -21.57
N ILE A 111 1.10 -1.02 -22.17
CA ILE A 111 2.33 -1.04 -22.99
C ILE A 111 3.29 0.06 -22.53
N ASN A 112 4.57 -0.29 -22.45
CA ASN A 112 5.66 0.63 -22.13
C ASN A 112 5.42 1.41 -20.82
N CYS A 113 5.02 0.69 -19.77
CA CYS A 113 4.67 1.29 -18.49
C CYS A 113 5.76 1.08 -17.43
N VAL A 114 5.74 1.94 -16.42
CA VAL A 114 6.51 1.78 -15.19
C VAL A 114 5.53 1.71 -14.04
N LEU A 115 5.61 0.68 -13.22
CA LEU A 115 4.78 0.51 -12.02
C LEU A 115 5.68 0.29 -10.81
N ALA A 116 5.51 1.13 -9.79
CA ALA A 116 6.18 1.02 -8.51
C ALA A 116 5.12 0.87 -7.42
N THR A 117 5.10 -0.28 -6.71
CA THR A 117 3.97 -0.58 -5.81
C THR A 117 4.32 -1.58 -4.73
N ILE A 118 3.49 -1.56 -3.69
CA ILE A 118 3.50 -2.51 -2.57
C ILE A 118 2.13 -3.16 -2.53
N CYS A 119 2.03 -4.48 -2.50
CA CYS A 119 0.72 -5.14 -2.52
C CYS A 119 0.72 -6.53 -1.87
N GLN A 120 -0.46 -7.03 -1.51
CA GLN A 120 -0.59 -8.44 -1.13
C GLN A 120 -0.47 -9.37 -2.35
N GLN A 121 -1.09 -9.00 -3.47
CA GLN A 121 -1.10 -9.80 -4.69
C GLN A 121 -0.82 -8.95 -5.92
N PHE A 122 0.13 -9.40 -6.75
CA PHE A 122 0.45 -8.76 -8.02
C PHE A 122 0.04 -9.66 -9.17
N ARG A 123 -0.73 -9.10 -10.12
CA ARG A 123 -1.14 -9.79 -11.35
C ARG A 123 -0.91 -8.91 -12.57
N THR A 124 -0.49 -9.53 -13.66
CA THR A 124 -0.31 -8.89 -14.95
C THR A 124 -0.87 -9.75 -16.06
N ARG A 125 -1.62 -9.15 -16.99
CA ARG A 125 -2.10 -9.82 -18.19
C ARG A 125 -1.95 -8.94 -19.42
N ASP A 126 -1.61 -9.50 -20.57
CA ASP A 126 -1.60 -8.78 -21.86
C ASP A 126 -0.72 -7.50 -21.87
N CYS A 127 0.36 -7.47 -21.08
CA CYS A 127 1.25 -6.30 -20.96
C CYS A 127 2.57 -6.47 -21.69
N ARG A 128 3.18 -5.35 -22.13
CA ARG A 128 4.45 -5.36 -22.88
C ARG A 128 5.38 -4.24 -22.46
N ASP A 129 6.68 -4.55 -22.39
CA ASP A 129 7.74 -3.57 -22.14
C ASP A 129 7.55 -2.81 -20.81
N THR A 130 7.20 -3.54 -19.74
CA THR A 130 6.83 -2.93 -18.45
C THR A 130 7.94 -3.11 -17.41
N TYR A 131 8.29 -2.04 -16.72
CA TYR A 131 9.14 -2.08 -15.53
C TYR A 131 8.28 -2.13 -14.28
N VAL A 132 8.54 -3.08 -13.38
CA VAL A 132 7.79 -3.27 -12.13
C VAL A 132 8.75 -3.26 -10.95
N TYR A 133 8.70 -2.20 -10.14
CA TYR A 133 9.37 -2.12 -8.85
C TYR A 133 8.40 -2.56 -7.75
N LEU A 134 8.68 -3.70 -7.12
CA LEU A 134 7.67 -4.43 -6.37
C LEU A 134 8.12 -4.76 -4.95
N SER A 135 7.17 -4.64 -4.01
CA SER A 135 7.15 -5.38 -2.75
C SER A 135 5.83 -6.15 -2.70
N CYS A 136 5.89 -7.48 -2.72
CA CYS A 136 4.68 -8.31 -2.85
C CYS A 136 4.67 -9.46 -1.84
N ILE A 137 3.58 -9.59 -1.09
CA ILE A 137 3.47 -10.67 -0.09
C ILE A 137 3.35 -12.03 -0.77
N SER A 138 2.48 -12.18 -1.77
CA SER A 138 2.33 -13.43 -2.51
C SER A 138 3.34 -13.54 -3.65
N GLN A 139 3.40 -14.71 -4.28
CA GLN A 139 4.10 -14.90 -5.54
C GLN A 139 3.48 -13.98 -6.62
N PRO A 140 4.24 -13.09 -7.28
CA PRO A 140 3.75 -12.29 -8.39
C PRO A 140 3.45 -13.14 -9.61
N ILE A 141 2.40 -12.80 -10.35
CA ILE A 141 1.92 -13.57 -11.51
C ILE A 141 1.96 -12.71 -12.77
N ILE A 142 2.43 -13.30 -13.87
CA ILE A 142 2.28 -12.78 -15.23
C ILE A 142 1.57 -13.79 -16.14
N GLU A 143 0.83 -13.28 -17.12
CA GLU A 143 0.11 -14.07 -18.13
C GLU A 143 0.05 -13.27 -19.44
N SER A 144 0.22 -13.93 -20.60
CA SER A 144 0.15 -13.35 -21.94
C SER A 144 0.94 -12.04 -22.10
N SER A 145 2.05 -11.92 -21.38
CA SER A 145 2.82 -10.67 -21.28
C SER A 145 4.25 -10.89 -21.76
N HIS A 146 4.95 -9.83 -22.15
CA HIS A 146 6.31 -9.93 -22.71
C HIS A 146 7.22 -8.78 -22.26
N ASN A 147 8.50 -9.07 -22.06
CA ASN A 147 9.53 -8.10 -21.65
C ASN A 147 9.17 -7.35 -20.35
N ILE A 148 8.71 -8.09 -19.34
CA ILE A 148 8.39 -7.53 -18.02
C ILE A 148 9.64 -7.59 -17.13
N LYS A 149 10.07 -6.45 -16.59
CA LYS A 149 11.29 -6.39 -15.78
C LYS A 149 10.95 -6.07 -14.33
N PHE A 150 11.35 -6.95 -13.40
CA PHE A 150 11.04 -6.79 -11.98
C PHE A 150 12.26 -6.29 -11.20
N GLY A 151 12.06 -5.35 -10.29
CA GLY A 151 13.06 -4.89 -9.32
C GLY A 151 12.50 -4.85 -7.90
N CYS A 152 13.35 -4.96 -6.89
CA CYS A 152 12.94 -4.74 -5.50
C CYS A 152 12.57 -3.27 -5.31
N LEU A 153 11.43 -2.98 -4.71
CA LEU A 153 11.05 -1.61 -4.39
C LEU A 153 11.87 -1.07 -3.22
N THR A 154 12.53 0.07 -3.42
CA THR A 154 13.28 0.83 -2.39
C THR A 154 12.76 2.25 -2.18
N PHE A 155 11.69 2.63 -2.88
CA PHE A 155 11.06 3.94 -2.79
C PHE A 155 10.51 4.21 -1.38
N ASN A 156 10.85 5.37 -0.80
CA ASN A 156 10.48 5.74 0.56
C ASN A 156 9.97 7.17 0.67
N TYR A 157 9.04 7.40 1.61
CA TYR A 157 8.55 8.73 2.01
C TYR A 157 8.00 8.67 3.44
N GLN A 158 7.87 9.83 4.07
CA GLN A 158 7.66 9.96 5.52
C GLN A 158 6.48 9.14 6.07
N GLN A 159 5.34 9.10 5.37
CA GLN A 159 4.11 8.43 5.82
C GLN A 159 4.07 6.94 5.49
N LEU A 160 5.01 6.42 4.69
CA LEU A 160 4.94 5.08 4.11
C LEU A 160 4.84 4.00 5.19
N ALA A 161 5.63 4.10 6.27
CA ALA A 161 5.65 3.10 7.34
C ALA A 161 4.29 2.95 8.05
N ASP A 162 3.54 4.03 8.23
CA ASP A 162 2.21 3.96 8.84
C ASP A 162 1.17 3.44 7.83
N GLN A 163 1.34 3.75 6.54
CA GLN A 163 0.49 3.22 5.49
C GLN A 163 0.65 1.71 5.29
N TYR A 164 1.83 1.14 5.55
CA TYR A 164 2.02 -0.33 5.63
C TYR A 164 1.08 -0.93 6.68
N LYS A 165 0.99 -0.31 7.86
CA LYS A 165 0.10 -0.76 8.94
C LYS A 165 -1.37 -0.60 8.53
N SER A 166 -1.73 0.53 7.92
CA SER A 166 -3.10 0.77 7.44
C SER A 166 -3.54 -0.22 6.35
N ALA A 167 -2.60 -0.72 5.54
CA ALA A 167 -2.86 -1.71 4.51
C ALA A 167 -2.72 -3.18 4.99
N ASP A 168 -2.42 -3.42 6.27
CA ASP A 168 -2.15 -4.74 6.84
C ASP A 168 -1.06 -5.51 6.07
N ILE A 169 0.06 -4.84 5.78
CA ILE A 169 1.21 -5.41 5.07
C ILE A 169 2.42 -5.39 6.00
N SER A 170 3.09 -6.54 6.12
CA SER A 170 4.42 -6.62 6.72
C SER A 170 5.49 -6.31 5.68
N PRO A 171 6.41 -5.36 5.92
CA PRO A 171 7.50 -5.06 4.99
C PRO A 171 8.51 -6.22 4.85
N TRP A 172 8.49 -7.19 5.77
CA TRP A 172 9.38 -8.36 5.77
C TRP A 172 8.90 -9.49 4.82
N ASN A 173 7.64 -9.42 4.38
CA ASN A 173 7.07 -10.42 3.48
C ASN A 173 7.15 -9.90 2.04
N ASN A 174 8.24 -10.22 1.35
CA ASN A 174 8.50 -9.72 0.01
C ASN A 174 9.02 -10.82 -0.95
N ASN A 175 8.19 -11.20 -1.91
CA ASN A 175 8.41 -12.21 -2.94
C ASN A 175 8.61 -11.61 -4.35
N TRP A 176 8.97 -10.32 -4.45
CA TRP A 176 9.06 -9.57 -5.71
C TRP A 176 9.85 -10.28 -6.83
N GLY A 177 10.87 -11.08 -6.48
CA GLY A 177 11.76 -11.72 -7.45
C GLY A 177 11.38 -13.15 -7.84
N HIS A 178 10.33 -13.74 -7.24
CA HIS A 178 9.90 -15.12 -7.49
C HIS A 178 8.64 -15.14 -8.36
N ILE A 179 8.79 -14.91 -9.66
CA ILE A 179 7.66 -14.71 -10.58
C ILE A 179 7.11 -16.05 -11.09
N HIS A 180 5.77 -16.18 -11.12
CA HIS A 180 5.08 -17.25 -11.84
C HIS A 180 4.57 -16.74 -13.20
N ASP A 181 4.97 -17.40 -14.28
CA ASP A 181 4.51 -17.11 -15.64
C ASP A 181 3.57 -18.21 -16.12
N PHE A 182 2.29 -17.88 -16.34
CA PHE A 182 1.30 -18.83 -16.85
C PHE A 182 1.46 -19.15 -18.35
N THR A 183 2.22 -18.33 -19.07
CA THR A 183 2.34 -18.35 -20.54
C THR A 183 3.80 -18.47 -20.98
N THR A 184 4.52 -19.40 -20.36
CA THR A 184 5.94 -19.65 -20.64
C THR A 184 6.19 -19.92 -22.12
N ILE A 185 7.30 -19.39 -22.64
CA ILE A 185 7.79 -19.65 -23.99
C ILE A 185 8.89 -20.74 -23.96
N PRO A 186 9.00 -21.60 -25.00
CA PRO A 186 9.99 -22.69 -25.03
C PRO A 186 11.45 -22.25 -24.88
N ASP A 187 11.81 -21.10 -25.46
CA ASP A 187 13.20 -20.65 -25.60
C ASP A 187 13.47 -19.31 -24.89
N GLY A 188 12.91 -19.11 -23.69
CA GLY A 188 13.19 -17.91 -22.91
C GLY A 188 12.27 -17.68 -21.73
N LYS A 189 12.29 -16.44 -21.23
CA LYS A 189 11.37 -15.97 -20.22
C LYS A 189 10.68 -14.71 -20.71
N ASN A 190 9.41 -14.55 -20.37
CA ASN A 190 8.69 -13.30 -20.62
C ASN A 190 9.05 -12.18 -19.65
N TYR A 191 9.86 -12.50 -18.63
CA TYR A 191 10.32 -11.57 -17.62
C TYR A 191 11.81 -11.70 -17.34
N SER A 192 12.39 -10.64 -16.78
CA SER A 192 13.73 -10.64 -16.21
C SER A 192 13.76 -9.88 -14.88
N LEU A 193 14.83 -10.05 -14.12
CA LEU A 193 15.06 -9.26 -12.90
C LEU A 193 16.05 -8.13 -13.21
N LEU A 194 15.81 -6.95 -12.63
CA LEU A 194 16.68 -5.78 -12.72
C LEU A 194 17.88 -5.95 -11.77
N ASP A 195 19.00 -5.35 -12.15
CA ASP A 195 20.21 -5.34 -11.32
C ASP A 195 20.07 -4.42 -10.10
N LYS A 196 20.86 -4.69 -9.05
CA LYS A 196 20.83 -3.91 -7.80
C LYS A 196 21.14 -2.42 -7.97
N ASP A 197 21.91 -2.07 -8.99
CA ASP A 197 22.37 -0.70 -9.21
C ASP A 197 21.36 0.12 -10.05
N GLU A 198 20.22 -0.50 -10.42
CA GLU A 198 19.19 0.14 -11.22
C GLU A 198 18.23 0.96 -10.35
N ASN A 199 18.60 2.22 -10.15
CA ASN A 199 17.80 3.21 -9.44
C ASN A 199 16.40 3.40 -10.08
N ILE A 200 15.36 3.47 -9.25
CA ILE A 200 13.97 3.61 -9.71
C ILE A 200 13.75 4.88 -10.53
N PHE A 201 14.47 5.96 -10.21
CA PHE A 201 14.32 7.26 -10.85
C PHE A 201 14.82 7.32 -12.29
N LYS A 202 15.52 6.28 -12.75
CA LYS A 202 15.82 6.08 -14.18
C LYS A 202 14.55 5.89 -15.01
N HIS A 203 13.52 5.27 -14.43
CA HIS A 203 12.29 4.94 -15.13
C HIS A 203 11.11 5.80 -14.67
N LEU A 204 10.97 6.03 -13.35
CA LEU A 204 9.91 6.82 -12.72
C LEU A 204 10.46 8.20 -12.31
N PRO A 205 10.03 9.34 -12.86
CA PRO A 205 10.63 10.63 -12.53
C PRO A 205 10.48 10.98 -11.04
N VAL A 206 11.39 11.79 -10.49
CA VAL A 206 11.21 12.30 -9.13
C VAL A 206 10.01 13.27 -9.13
N PRO A 207 9.05 13.14 -8.19
CA PRO A 207 7.98 14.12 -7.99
C PRO A 207 8.53 15.52 -7.73
N THR A 208 8.32 16.46 -8.65
CA THR A 208 8.79 17.86 -8.51
C THR A 208 7.72 18.84 -8.04
N ASP A 209 6.49 18.37 -7.82
CA ASP A 209 5.40 19.23 -7.39
C ASP A 209 5.66 19.76 -5.96
N PRO A 210 5.53 21.08 -5.71
CA PRO A 210 5.78 21.67 -4.39
C PRO A 210 4.94 21.04 -3.27
N SER A 211 3.75 20.54 -3.59
CA SER A 211 2.90 19.83 -2.62
C SER A 211 3.54 18.54 -2.10
N CYS A 212 4.49 17.95 -2.82
CA CYS A 212 5.20 16.73 -2.41
C CYS A 212 6.47 16.99 -1.59
N SER A 213 6.89 18.25 -1.43
CA SER A 213 8.15 18.60 -0.76
C SER A 213 8.27 18.06 0.67
N HIS A 214 7.16 18.04 1.41
CA HIS A 214 7.09 17.55 2.78
C HIS A 214 7.13 16.02 2.90
N LEU A 215 7.02 15.27 1.79
CA LEU A 215 7.03 13.81 1.79
C LEU A 215 8.44 13.24 1.95
N ASN A 216 9.48 14.04 1.67
CA ASN A 216 10.90 13.63 1.77
C ASN A 216 11.19 12.33 1.00
N ILE A 217 10.81 12.33 -0.28
CA ILE A 217 10.86 11.16 -1.16
C ILE A 217 12.31 10.77 -1.46
N LYS A 218 12.63 9.49 -1.33
CA LYS A 218 13.96 8.93 -1.58
C LYS A 218 13.88 7.56 -2.24
N ASP A 219 14.94 7.22 -2.97
CA ASP A 219 15.25 5.86 -3.38
C ASP A 219 16.58 5.49 -2.75
N ASP A 220 16.52 4.83 -1.59
CA ASP A 220 17.68 4.56 -0.76
C ASP A 220 17.47 3.26 0.02
N ILE A 221 18.39 2.31 -0.16
CA ILE A 221 18.34 0.99 0.45
C ILE A 221 18.41 1.10 1.99
N ASP A 222 19.18 2.04 2.51
CA ASP A 222 19.43 2.14 3.96
C ASP A 222 18.24 2.73 4.72
N THR A 223 17.44 3.55 4.05
CA THR A 223 16.27 4.21 4.66
C THR A 223 14.93 3.62 4.22
N SER A 224 14.92 2.64 3.30
CA SER A 224 13.68 2.05 2.81
C SER A 224 12.92 1.30 3.89
N VAL A 225 11.58 1.46 3.90
CA VAL A 225 10.70 0.70 4.79
C VAL A 225 10.68 -0.78 4.42
N THR A 226 10.72 -1.10 3.12
CA THR A 226 10.94 -2.47 2.65
C THR A 226 12.44 -2.72 2.60
N PRO A 227 12.96 -3.72 3.33
CA PRO A 227 14.36 -4.12 3.18
C PRO A 227 14.64 -4.52 1.74
N TYR A 228 15.72 -4.00 1.16
CA TYR A 228 16.20 -4.49 -0.12
C TYR A 228 16.58 -5.95 0.00
N THR A 229 16.00 -6.80 -0.87
CA THR A 229 16.36 -8.21 -0.96
C THR A 229 16.84 -8.53 -2.37
N TYR A 230 17.75 -9.48 -2.47
CA TYR A 230 18.34 -9.91 -3.74
C TYR A 230 17.43 -10.82 -4.58
N GLY A 231 16.27 -11.23 -4.04
CA GLY A 231 15.39 -12.20 -4.67
C GLY A 231 16.16 -13.46 -5.11
N GLU A 232 15.87 -13.93 -6.32
CA GLU A 232 16.54 -15.10 -6.91
C GLU A 232 17.83 -14.77 -7.68
N ILE A 233 18.23 -13.49 -7.77
CA ILE A 233 19.35 -13.03 -8.62
C ILE A 233 20.67 -13.72 -8.22
N TYR A 234 20.87 -14.00 -6.93
CA TYR A 234 22.14 -14.53 -6.39
C TYR A 234 22.00 -15.89 -5.70
N ARG A 235 21.01 -16.70 -6.06
CA ARG A 235 20.72 -17.99 -5.40
C ARG A 235 21.81 -19.07 -5.59
N ASN A 236 22.88 -18.78 -6.34
CA ASN A 236 24.01 -19.68 -6.59
C ASN A 236 25.10 -19.69 -5.48
N ARG A 237 24.85 -19.12 -4.30
CA ARG A 237 25.80 -19.20 -3.17
C ARG A 237 25.56 -20.48 -2.37
N THR A 238 26.64 -21.18 -2.03
CA THR A 238 26.63 -22.49 -1.36
C THR A 238 26.36 -22.43 0.14
N GLU A 239 26.35 -21.24 0.74
CA GLU A 239 26.16 -21.04 2.18
C GLU A 239 24.88 -20.25 2.44
N GLU A 240 23.99 -20.82 3.25
CA GLU A 240 22.77 -20.19 3.74
C GLU A 240 22.88 -20.00 5.26
N VAL A 241 22.68 -18.77 5.75
CA VAL A 241 22.61 -18.46 7.18
C VAL A 241 21.19 -18.02 7.49
N ARG A 242 20.54 -18.72 8.44
CA ARG A 242 19.21 -18.35 8.93
C ARG A 242 19.33 -17.72 10.31
N PHE A 243 18.78 -16.52 10.46
CA PHE A 243 18.63 -15.87 11.75
C PHE A 243 17.24 -16.24 12.29
N ASN A 244 17.19 -16.91 13.44
CA ASN A 244 15.92 -17.17 14.11
C ASN A 244 15.42 -15.88 14.76
N GLN A 245 14.18 -15.50 14.48
CA GLN A 245 13.54 -14.36 15.11
C GLN A 245 13.22 -14.72 16.57
N PHE A 246 13.83 -14.02 17.52
CA PHE A 246 13.45 -14.13 18.93
C PHE A 246 12.15 -13.37 19.15
N HIS A 247 11.08 -14.07 19.53
CA HIS A 247 9.91 -13.43 20.09
C HIS A 247 10.26 -12.98 21.51
N TYR A 248 10.28 -11.67 21.74
CA TYR A 248 10.15 -11.15 23.09
C TYR A 248 8.65 -11.19 23.43
N GLU A 249 8.30 -12.02 24.42
CA GLU A 249 6.97 -12.07 25.04
C GLU A 249 6.58 -10.74 25.69
#